data_AF-A0ABD0P0J9-F1
#
_entry.id   AF-A0ABD0P0J9-F1
#
_cell.length_a   1.000
_cell.length_b   1.000
_cell.length_c   1.000
_cell.angle_alpha   90.00
_cell.angle_beta   90.00
_cell.angle_gamma   90.00
#
_symmetry.space_group_name_H-M   'P 1'
#
loop_
_entity.id
_entity.type
_entity.pdbx_description
1 polymer ?
#
loop_
_entity_poly.entity_id
_entity_poly.type
_entity_poly.pdbx_seq_one_letter_code
_entity_poly.pdbx_strand_id
1 'polypeptide(L)'
;LETLLCYLELHPQQWVELLHPTLSICKLQCYGGPQQLRKITKLCPPVAVALARKRMAGERVESCDALEFDVVELADTMGWQLPLVKRGLRQLQWGSDT
;
A
#
# COMPACT_ATOMS: atom_id res chain seq x y z
N LEU A 1 15.92 9.49 17.06
CA LEU A 1 14.74 8.62 16.89
C LEU A 1 15.18 7.17 16.80
N GLU A 2 16.05 6.79 15.86
CA GLU A 2 16.55 5.41 15.74
C GLU A 2 17.17 4.86 17.03
N THR A 3 18.04 5.64 17.70
CA THR A 3 18.67 5.22 18.97
C THR A 3 17.66 4.85 20.05
N LEU A 4 16.59 5.62 20.20
CA LEU A 4 15.53 5.34 21.17
C LEU A 4 14.76 4.06 20.82
N LEU A 5 14.49 3.82 19.54
CA LEU A 5 13.79 2.61 19.11
C LEU A 5 14.66 1.36 19.36
N CYS A 6 15.96 1.44 19.11
CA CYS A 6 16.89 0.35 19.45
C CYS A 6 16.93 0.07 20.96
N TYR A 7 16.89 1.11 21.81
CA TYR A 7 16.82 0.91 23.25
C TYR A 7 15.50 0.26 23.70
N LEU A 8 14.38 0.55 23.05
CA LEU A 8 13.09 -0.09 23.34
C LEU A 8 13.06 -1.57 22.91
N GLU A 9 13.67 -1.90 21.77
CA GLU A 9 13.79 -3.29 21.30
C GLU A 9 14.68 -4.14 22.23
N LEU A 10 15.74 -3.55 22.80
CA LEU A 10 16.63 -4.22 23.76
C LEU A 10 16.02 -4.39 25.16
N HIS A 11 14.86 -3.79 25.45
CA HIS A 11 14.22 -3.91 26.75
C HIS A 11 13.77 -5.36 27.00
N PRO A 12 13.93 -5.93 28.21
CA PRO A 12 13.62 -7.35 28.49
C PRO A 12 12.16 -7.75 28.24
N GLN A 13 11.25 -6.78 28.14
CA GLN A 13 9.84 -7.03 27.86
C GLN A 13 9.51 -7.05 26.36
N GLN A 14 10.47 -6.74 25.47
CA GLN A 14 10.37 -6.85 24.01
C GLN A 14 9.06 -6.29 23.41
N TRP A 15 8.65 -5.09 23.83
CA TRP A 15 7.38 -4.50 23.38
C TRP A 15 7.38 -4.03 21.93
N VAL A 16 8.56 -3.82 21.35
CA VAL A 16 8.75 -3.32 19.99
C VAL A 16 9.76 -4.19 19.29
N GLU A 17 9.45 -4.56 18.05
CA GLU A 17 10.38 -5.20 17.12
C GLU A 17 10.67 -4.20 16.00
N LEU A 18 11.95 -3.90 15.74
CA LEU A 18 12.32 -2.93 14.73
C LEU A 18 12.51 -3.62 13.37
N LEU A 19 11.51 -3.47 12.51
CA LEU A 19 11.60 -3.97 11.14
C LEU A 19 12.48 -3.07 10.26
N HIS A 20 12.93 -3.62 9.12
CA HIS A 20 13.76 -2.91 8.15
C HIS A 20 13.09 -1.59 7.68
N PRO A 21 13.83 -0.46 7.67
CA PRO A 21 13.32 0.80 7.15
C PRO A 21 12.77 0.66 5.73
N THR A 22 11.61 1.25 5.50
CA THR A 22 10.79 0.96 4.33
C THR A 22 10.01 2.19 3.89
N LEU A 23 9.89 2.38 2.57
CA LEU A 23 8.90 3.32 2.03
C LEU A 23 7.49 2.87 2.40
N SER A 24 6.75 3.73 3.10
CA SER A 24 5.35 3.48 3.49
C SER A 24 4.37 3.95 2.44
N ILE A 25 4.64 5.06 1.74
CA ILE A 25 3.69 5.63 0.76
C ILE A 25 3.91 5.01 -0.63
N CYS A 26 2.83 4.58 -1.27
CA CYS A 26 2.81 4.22 -2.68
C CYS A 26 1.96 5.22 -3.47
N LYS A 27 2.51 5.72 -4.58
CA LYS A 27 1.79 6.53 -5.58
C LYS A 27 1.68 5.73 -6.87
N LEU A 28 0.46 5.51 -7.32
CA LEU A 28 0.14 4.79 -8.54
C LEU A 28 -0.54 5.76 -9.51
N GLN A 29 0.04 5.91 -10.69
CA GLN A 29 -0.46 6.77 -11.76
C GLN A 29 -0.86 5.91 -12.96
N CYS A 30 -2.10 6.05 -13.41
CA CYS A 30 -2.64 5.36 -14.58
C CYS A 30 -2.75 6.33 -15.76
N TYR A 31 -1.84 6.23 -16.72
CA TYR A 31 -1.87 7.06 -17.93
C TYR A 31 -3.02 6.70 -18.88
N GLY A 32 -3.56 5.48 -18.80
CA GLY A 32 -4.76 5.04 -19.49
C GLY A 32 -6.07 5.49 -18.82
N GLY A 33 -5.99 6.42 -17.87
CA GLY A 33 -7.13 7.01 -17.18
C GLY A 33 -7.84 6.07 -16.20
N PRO A 34 -9.12 6.33 -15.89
CA PRO A 34 -9.79 5.69 -14.76
C PRO A 34 -10.17 4.25 -15.08
N GLN A 35 -10.30 3.92 -16.37
CA GLN A 35 -10.55 2.56 -16.82
C GLN A 35 -9.36 1.64 -16.54
N GLN A 36 -8.12 2.12 -16.72
CA GLN A 36 -6.93 1.36 -16.38
C GLN A 36 -6.88 1.08 -14.87
N LEU A 37 -7.17 2.09 -14.03
CA LEU A 37 -7.22 1.90 -12.58
C LEU A 37 -8.27 0.84 -12.17
N ARG A 38 -9.45 0.85 -12.79
CA ARG A 38 -10.50 -0.17 -12.58
C ARG A 38 -10.12 -1.58 -13.05
N LYS A 39 -9.25 -1.72 -14.06
CA LYS A 39 -8.70 -3.02 -14.43
C LYS A 39 -7.71 -3.52 -13.38
N ILE A 40 -6.83 -2.64 -12.92
CA ILE A 40 -5.82 -2.94 -11.90
C ILE A 40 -6.47 -3.38 -10.58
N THR A 41 -7.57 -2.78 -10.15
CA THR A 41 -8.27 -3.22 -8.93
C THR A 41 -8.74 -4.67 -9.00
N LYS A 42 -9.04 -5.19 -10.19
CA LYS A 42 -9.40 -6.61 -10.36
C LYS A 42 -8.20 -7.54 -10.25
N LEU A 43 -7.01 -7.05 -10.59
CA LEU A 43 -5.76 -7.81 -10.58
C LEU A 43 -5.03 -7.75 -9.23
N CYS A 44 -5.13 -6.62 -8.53
CA CYS A 44 -4.39 -6.34 -7.32
C CYS A 44 -5.34 -5.95 -6.18
N PRO A 45 -5.62 -6.87 -5.24
CA PRO A 45 -6.49 -6.60 -4.09
C PRO A 45 -6.06 -5.39 -3.24
N PRO A 46 -4.76 -5.14 -2.97
CA PRO A 46 -4.33 -3.93 -2.26
C PRO A 46 -4.82 -2.62 -2.89
N VAL A 47 -4.80 -2.54 -4.23
CA VAL A 47 -5.28 -1.35 -4.96
C VAL A 47 -6.81 -1.23 -4.84
N ALA A 48 -7.53 -2.36 -4.88
CA ALA A 48 -8.98 -2.37 -4.67
C ALA A 48 -9.38 -1.87 -3.28
N VAL A 49 -8.67 -2.32 -2.23
CA VAL A 49 -8.91 -1.89 -0.85
C VAL A 49 -8.59 -0.40 -0.67
N ALA A 50 -7.46 0.07 -1.20
CA ALA A 50 -7.10 1.49 -1.17
C ALA A 50 -8.18 2.36 -1.86
N LEU A 51 -8.68 1.91 -3.00
CA LEU A 51 -9.75 2.59 -3.75
C LEU A 51 -11.08 2.60 -2.97
N ALA A 52 -11.43 1.47 -2.34
CA ALA A 52 -12.62 1.35 -1.51
C ALA A 52 -12.58 2.26 -0.28
N ARG A 53 -11.41 2.39 0.38
CA ARG A 53 -11.22 3.31 1.52
C ARG A 53 -11.48 4.76 1.14
N LYS A 54 -10.93 5.23 0.02
CA LYS A 54 -11.22 6.58 -0.49
C LYS A 54 -12.69 6.80 -0.78
N ARG A 55 -13.36 5.79 -1.36
CA ARG A 55 -14.82 5.84 -1.58
C ARG A 55 -15.59 5.94 -0.27
N MET A 56 -15.20 5.18 0.76
CA MET A 56 -15.82 5.23 2.08
C MET A 56 -15.58 6.57 2.80
N ALA A 57 -14.45 7.22 2.53
CA ALA A 57 -14.16 8.58 2.99
C ALA A 57 -14.95 9.67 2.24
N GLY A 58 -15.79 9.30 1.26
CA GLY A 58 -16.60 10.24 0.48
C GLY A 58 -15.89 10.86 -0.72
N GLU A 59 -14.68 10.40 -1.07
CA GLU A 59 -13.97 10.89 -2.25
C GLU A 59 -14.64 10.40 -3.55
N ARG A 60 -14.61 11.24 -4.60
CA ARG A 60 -15.12 10.85 -5.93
C ARG A 60 -14.09 10.01 -6.65
N VAL A 61 -14.27 8.69 -6.61
CA VAL A 61 -13.28 7.73 -7.14
C VAL A 61 -13.52 7.32 -8.60
N GLU A 62 -14.65 7.71 -9.18
CA GLU A 62 -15.07 7.25 -10.51
C GLU A 62 -14.19 7.77 -11.65
N SER A 63 -13.61 8.95 -11.47
CA SER A 63 -12.71 9.64 -12.40
C SER A 63 -11.27 9.73 -11.89
N CYS A 64 -10.89 8.88 -10.93
CA CYS A 64 -9.53 8.86 -10.40
C CYS A 64 -8.59 8.09 -11.33
N ASP A 65 -7.52 8.76 -11.73
CA ASP A 65 -6.44 8.19 -12.54
C ASP A 65 -5.15 8.05 -11.73
N ALA A 66 -5.18 8.52 -10.50
CA ALA A 66 -4.08 8.52 -9.55
C ALA A 66 -4.56 7.97 -8.20
N LEU A 67 -3.70 7.23 -7.52
CA LEU A 67 -3.98 6.68 -6.21
C LEU A 67 -2.74 6.77 -5.33
N GLU A 68 -2.90 7.37 -4.14
CA GLU A 68 -1.85 7.46 -3.12
C GLU A 68 -2.39 6.87 -1.81
N PHE A 69 -1.61 6.00 -1.18
CA PHE A 69 -1.99 5.33 0.07
C PHE A 69 -0.76 4.83 0.84
N ASP A 70 -0.93 4.66 2.16
CA ASP A 70 0.06 4.01 3.02
C ASP A 70 -0.05 2.48 2.87
N VAL A 71 1.03 1.87 2.40
CA VAL A 71 1.16 0.44 2.15
C VAL A 71 1.30 -0.35 3.44
N VAL A 72 1.91 0.24 4.48
CA VAL A 72 2.09 -0.41 5.78
C VAL A 72 0.75 -0.50 6.50
N GLU A 73 0.01 0.61 6.57
CA GLU A 73 -1.33 0.62 7.18
C GLU A 73 -2.31 -0.28 6.43
N LEU A 74 -2.25 -0.26 5.10
CA LEU A 74 -3.10 -1.10 4.27
C LEU A 74 -2.75 -2.59 4.43
N ALA A 75 -1.46 -2.95 4.51
CA ALA A 75 -1.03 -4.32 4.78
C ALA A 75 -1.54 -4.81 6.14
N ASP A 76 -1.42 -3.99 7.18
CA ASP A 76 -1.89 -4.29 8.54
C ASP A 76 -3.40 -4.54 8.57
N THR A 77 -4.18 -3.67 7.94
CA THR A 77 -5.65 -3.79 7.89
C THR A 77 -6.11 -5.04 7.15
N MET A 78 -5.39 -5.44 6.10
CA MET A 78 -5.68 -6.68 5.37
C MET A 78 -5.14 -7.93 6.10
N GLY A 79 -4.32 -7.77 7.13
CA GLY A 79 -3.59 -8.87 7.77
C GLY A 79 -2.54 -9.49 6.85
N TRP A 80 -1.97 -8.74 5.91
CA TRP A 80 -1.01 -9.23 4.92
C TRP A 80 0.42 -8.84 5.27
N GLN A 81 1.38 -9.69 4.88
CA GLN A 81 2.79 -9.37 4.99
C GLN A 81 3.20 -8.27 3.99
N LEU A 82 3.84 -7.22 4.50
CA LEU A 82 4.28 -6.07 3.70
C LEU A 82 5.11 -6.44 2.44
N PRO A 83 6.05 -7.40 2.47
CA PRO A 83 6.82 -7.77 1.28
C PRO A 83 5.95 -8.29 0.12
N LEU A 84 4.87 -9.01 0.43
CA LEU A 84 3.94 -9.55 -0.57
C LEU A 84 3.15 -8.43 -1.24
N VAL A 85 2.62 -7.49 -0.45
CA VAL A 85 1.91 -6.30 -0.97
C VAL A 85 2.84 -5.49 -1.87
N LYS A 86 4.07 -5.21 -1.42
CA LYS A 86 5.07 -4.48 -2.21
C LYS A 86 5.46 -5.18 -3.51
N ARG A 87 5.56 -6.51 -3.50
CA ARG A 87 5.83 -7.28 -4.71
C ARG A 87 4.68 -7.16 -5.70
N GLY A 88 3.44 -7.35 -5.24
CA GLY A 88 2.25 -7.22 -6.08
C GLY A 88 2.14 -5.83 -6.71
N LEU A 89 2.37 -4.77 -5.93
CA LEU A 89 2.34 -3.39 -6.43
C LEU A 89 3.44 -3.12 -7.47
N ARG A 90 4.66 -3.65 -7.29
CA ARG A 90 5.74 -3.51 -8.28
C ARG A 90 5.49 -4.29 -9.56
N GLN A 91 4.79 -5.42 -9.48
CA GLN A 91 4.43 -6.19 -10.67
C GLN A 91 3.50 -5.43 -11.62
N LEU A 92 2.70 -4.49 -11.09
CA LEU A 92 1.82 -3.65 -11.91
C LEU A 92 2.57 -2.76 -12.92
N GLN A 93 3.86 -2.48 -12.68
CA GLN A 93 4.69 -1.71 -13.62
C GLN A 93 4.92 -2.42 -14.95
N TRP A 94 4.79 -3.75 -14.96
CA TRP A 94 5.12 -4.60 -16.10
C TRP A 94 3.87 -5.21 -16.75
N GLY A 95 2.69 -4.98 -16.17
CA GLY A 95 1.41 -5.54 -16.61
C GLY A 95 0.51 -4.47 -17.23
N SER A 96 0.89 -3.95 -18.39
CA SER A 96 0.04 -3.04 -19.17
C SER A 96 -0.07 -3.46 -20.64
N ASP A 97 -0.20 -4.76 -20.89
CA ASP A 97 -0.62 -5.30 -22.18
C ASP A 97 -1.51 -6.53 -21.91
N THR A 98 -2.80 -6.30 -21.62
CA THR A 98 -3.95 -7.20 -21.87
C THR A 98 -5.27 -6.52 -21.48
#